data_AF-A0A941YWQ4-F1
#
_entry.id   AF-A0A941YWQ4-F1
#
_cell.length_a   1.000
_cell.length_b   1.000
_cell.length_c   1.000
_cell.angle_alpha   90.00
_cell.angle_beta   90.00
_cell.angle_gamma   90.00
#
_symmetry.space_group_name_H-M   'P 1'
#
loop_
_entity.id
_entity.type
_entity.pdbx_description
1 polymer ?
#
loop_
_entity_poly.entity_id
_entity_poly.type
_entity_poly.pdbx_seq_one_letter_code
_entity_poly.pdbx_strand_id
1 'polypeptide(L)'
;MKALLRWLRAKQLRVTVLNVLMLAALLALIGSPVVFAVVGAATIALFALHGLTNAGRASLARRSGGSRLLDQLLTWLPGGVALGLAVLGLDLVVGSGEGSPAQRLGLLLFAFELAALAVVTGDLAPSTSKAAREGGF
;
A
#
# COMPACT_ATOMS: atom_id res chain seq x y z
N MET A 1 18.97 4.77 -16.52
CA MET A 1 19.40 4.08 -15.27
C MET A 1 19.78 5.03 -14.12
N LYS A 2 20.69 6.00 -14.29
CA LYS A 2 21.15 6.89 -13.19
C LYS A 2 20.02 7.71 -12.53
N ALA A 3 19.02 8.17 -13.30
CA ALA A 3 17.86 8.89 -12.78
C ALA A 3 16.93 7.99 -11.93
N LEU A 4 16.72 6.74 -12.35
CA LEU A 4 15.91 5.75 -11.63
C LEU A 4 16.56 5.37 -10.29
N LEU A 5 17.88 5.14 -10.28
CA LEU A 5 18.64 4.85 -9.05
C LEU A 5 18.65 6.04 -8.08
N ARG A 6 18.75 7.27 -8.61
CA ARG A 6 18.65 8.50 -7.82
C ARG A 6 17.25 8.69 -7.26
N TRP A 7 16.22 8.34 -8.05
CA TRP A 7 14.83 8.36 -7.62
C TRP A 7 14.59 7.31 -6.52
N LEU A 8 15.05 6.07 -6.68
CA LEU A 8 14.93 4.99 -5.69
C LEU A 8 15.61 5.33 -4.35
N ARG A 9 16.77 5.98 -4.37
CA ARG A 9 17.50 6.35 -3.15
C ARG A 9 16.90 7.52 -2.36
N ALA A 10 15.98 8.30 -2.94
CA ALA A 10 15.54 9.54 -2.32
C ALA A 10 14.46 9.38 -1.23
N LYS A 11 13.70 8.27 -1.20
CA LYS A 11 12.72 7.99 -0.15
C LYS A 11 12.56 6.47 0.05
N GLN A 12 12.58 6.03 1.31
CA GLN A 12 12.39 4.63 1.72
C GLN A 12 11.09 4.02 1.17
N LEU A 13 10.02 4.83 1.07
CA LEU A 13 8.74 4.50 0.42
C LEU A 13 8.90 3.91 -1.00
N ARG A 14 9.88 4.39 -1.77
CA ARG A 14 10.03 4.04 -3.19
C ARG A 14 10.53 2.62 -3.37
N VAL A 15 11.31 2.11 -2.42
CA VAL A 15 11.74 0.70 -2.39
C VAL A 15 10.55 -0.19 -2.08
N THR A 16 9.69 0.20 -1.12
CA THR A 16 8.46 -0.55 -0.81
C THR A 16 7.54 -0.65 -2.01
N VAL A 17 7.26 0.48 -2.69
CA VAL A 17 6.42 0.49 -3.91
C VAL A 17 7.01 -0.41 -4.99
N LEU A 18 8.33 -0.34 -5.23
CA LEU A 18 8.97 -1.19 -6.22
C LEU A 18 8.88 -2.68 -5.86
N ASN A 19 9.11 -3.04 -4.59
CA ASN A 19 8.99 -4.42 -4.12
C ASN A 19 7.58 -4.97 -4.30
N VAL A 20 6.56 -4.15 -4.03
CA VAL A 20 5.16 -4.51 -4.20
C VAL A 20 4.81 -4.72 -5.67
N LEU A 21 5.26 -3.82 -6.56
CA LEU A 21 5.06 -3.99 -8.01
C LEU A 21 5.79 -5.23 -8.54
N MET A 22 7.00 -5.50 -8.04
CA MET A 22 7.77 -6.70 -8.40
C MET A 22 7.07 -7.97 -7.91
N LEU A 23 6.51 -7.96 -6.69
CA LEU A 23 5.72 -9.06 -6.17
C LEU A 23 4.49 -9.33 -7.06
N ALA A 24 3.74 -8.30 -7.42
CA ALA A 24 2.58 -8.44 -8.31
C ALA A 24 2.97 -9.02 -9.68
N ALA A 25 4.09 -8.56 -10.25
CA ALA A 25 4.62 -9.09 -11.50
C ALA A 25 5.05 -10.56 -11.39
N LEU A 26 5.71 -10.95 -10.29
CA LEU A 26 6.09 -12.33 -10.02
C LEU A 26 4.87 -13.23 -9.86
N LEU A 27 3.85 -12.79 -9.13
CA LEU A 27 2.60 -13.54 -8.98
C LEU A 27 1.88 -13.71 -10.32
N ALA A 28 1.87 -12.68 -11.16
CA ALA A 28 1.33 -12.75 -12.51
C ALA A 28 2.12 -13.75 -13.39
N LEU A 29 3.44 -13.78 -13.26
CA LEU A 29 4.31 -14.69 -14.02
C LEU A 29 4.14 -16.16 -13.59
N ILE A 30 3.90 -16.42 -12.30
CA ILE A 30 3.62 -17.77 -11.80
C ILE A 30 2.33 -18.33 -12.43
N GLY A 31 1.35 -17.46 -12.73
CA GLY A 31 0.10 -17.83 -13.38
C GLY A 31 -0.86 -18.67 -12.52
N SER A 32 -0.48 -19.04 -11.29
CA SER A 32 -1.31 -19.84 -10.39
C SER A 32 -2.31 -18.95 -9.63
N PRO A 33 -3.64 -19.13 -9.84
CA PRO A 33 -4.65 -18.33 -9.14
C PRO A 33 -4.63 -18.54 -7.62
N VAL A 34 -4.30 -19.76 -7.17
CA VAL A 34 -4.23 -20.10 -5.73
C VAL A 34 -3.07 -19.37 -5.05
N VAL A 35 -1.89 -19.38 -5.69
CA VAL A 35 -0.73 -18.66 -5.15
C VAL A 35 -1.00 -17.15 -5.14
N PHE A 36 -1.60 -16.63 -6.22
CA PHE A 36 -2.00 -15.23 -6.30
C PHE A 36 -3.00 -14.85 -5.19
N ALA A 37 -4.02 -15.69 -4.95
CA ALA A 37 -5.01 -15.48 -3.90
C ALA A 37 -4.36 -15.41 -2.51
N VAL A 38 -3.56 -16.41 -2.15
CA VAL A 38 -2.96 -16.51 -0.80
C VAL A 38 -1.97 -15.38 -0.56
N VAL A 39 -1.00 -15.20 -1.47
CA VAL A 39 0.04 -14.18 -1.29
C VAL A 39 -0.53 -12.78 -1.44
N GLY A 40 -1.45 -12.59 -2.38
CA GLY A 40 -2.12 -11.31 -2.59
C GLY A 40 -2.98 -10.90 -1.39
N ALA A 41 -3.80 -11.81 -0.86
CA ALA A 41 -4.60 -11.56 0.34
C ALA A 41 -3.73 -11.28 1.56
N ALA A 42 -2.65 -12.05 1.77
CA ALA A 42 -1.71 -11.81 2.86
C ALA A 42 -1.05 -10.43 2.75
N THR A 43 -0.67 -10.02 1.54
CA THR A 43 -0.06 -8.70 1.30
C THR A 43 -1.06 -7.58 1.60
N ILE A 44 -2.30 -7.70 1.12
CA ILE A 44 -3.38 -6.76 1.43
C ILE A 44 -3.57 -6.66 2.94
N ALA A 45 -3.67 -7.79 3.65
CA ALA A 45 -3.88 -7.82 5.09
C ALA A 45 -2.74 -7.14 5.87
N LEU A 46 -1.49 -7.36 5.46
CA LEU A 46 -0.33 -6.71 6.07
C LEU A 46 -0.35 -5.19 5.88
N PHE A 47 -0.64 -4.70 4.67
CA PHE A 47 -0.76 -3.26 4.43
C PHE A 47 -1.97 -2.65 5.14
N ALA A 48 -3.10 -3.34 5.17
CA ALA A 48 -4.29 -2.91 5.90
C ALA A 48 -3.99 -2.75 7.40
N LEU A 49 -3.36 -3.76 8.01
CA LEU A 49 -2.98 -3.73 9.42
C LEU A 49 -1.93 -2.63 9.69
N HIS A 50 -0.93 -2.52 8.83
CA HIS A 50 0.10 -1.48 8.97
C HIS A 50 -0.50 -0.08 8.86
N GLY A 51 -1.38 0.15 7.88
CA GLY A 51 -2.14 1.40 7.74
C GLY A 51 -3.01 1.69 8.95
N LEU A 52 -3.73 0.68 9.45
CA LEU A 52 -4.61 0.82 10.60
C LEU A 52 -3.84 1.24 11.86
N THR A 53 -2.70 0.60 12.11
CA THR A 53 -1.84 0.92 13.25
C THR A 53 -1.22 2.32 13.15
N ASN A 54 -0.74 2.73 11.97
CA ASN A 54 -0.15 4.05 11.77
C ASN A 54 -1.19 5.16 11.86
N ALA A 55 -2.36 4.98 11.25
CA ALA A 55 -3.45 5.94 11.33
C ALA A 55 -4.05 6.04 12.76
N GLY A 56 -4.14 4.91 13.49
CA GLY A 56 -4.52 4.90 14.90
C GLY A 56 -3.53 5.70 15.77
N ARG A 57 -2.22 5.50 15.57
CA ARG A 57 -1.16 6.29 16.22
C ARG A 57 -1.24 7.77 15.87
N ALA A 58 -1.45 8.12 14.61
CA ALA A 58 -1.59 9.50 14.15
C ALA A 58 -2.84 10.18 14.76
N SER A 59 -3.96 9.46 14.88
CA SER A 59 -5.18 9.95 15.53
C SER A 59 -4.97 10.19 17.03
N LEU A 60 -4.28 9.28 17.74
CA LEU A 60 -3.95 9.44 19.16
C LEU A 60 -3.02 10.65 19.41
N ALA A 61 -2.07 10.91 18.53
CA ALA A 61 -1.14 12.04 18.64
C ALA A 61 -1.82 13.40 18.40
N ARG A 62 -2.90 13.47 17.60
CA ARG A 62 -3.62 14.72 17.25
C ARG A 62 -4.76 15.06 18.22
N ARG A 63 -4.82 14.43 19.40
CA ARG A 63 -5.89 14.54 20.41
C ARG A 63 -6.06 15.93 21.10
N SER A 64 -5.63 17.05 20.51
CA SER A 64 -5.82 18.41 21.09
C SER A 64 -6.74 19.40 20.34
N GLY A 65 -7.24 19.12 19.12
CA GLY A 65 -8.06 20.08 18.34
C GLY A 65 -9.48 19.58 18.00
N GLY A 66 -10.45 20.49 17.83
CA GLY A 66 -11.92 20.26 17.91
C GLY A 66 -12.72 19.95 16.62
N SER A 67 -12.13 19.47 15.51
CA SER A 67 -12.88 19.10 14.28
C SER A 67 -12.59 17.67 13.76
N ARG A 68 -12.46 16.69 14.66
CA ARG A 68 -11.74 15.42 14.39
C ARG A 68 -12.36 14.45 13.40
N LEU A 69 -13.68 14.33 13.33
CA LEU A 69 -14.29 13.21 12.60
C LEU A 69 -14.14 13.34 11.08
N LEU A 70 -14.35 14.54 10.53
CA LEU A 70 -14.22 14.79 9.09
C LEU A 70 -12.76 14.68 8.64
N ASP A 71 -11.82 15.28 9.39
CA ASP A 71 -10.38 15.20 9.09
C ASP A 71 -9.86 13.77 9.20
N GLN A 72 -10.35 13.01 10.17
CA GLN A 72 -10.03 11.60 10.31
C GLN A 72 -10.61 10.82 9.12
N LEU A 73 -11.90 10.97 8.79
CA LEU A 73 -12.49 10.35 7.62
C LEU A 73 -11.72 10.66 6.33
N LEU A 74 -11.35 11.92 6.09
CA LEU A 74 -10.56 12.33 4.93
C LEU A 74 -9.15 11.72 4.91
N THR A 75 -8.57 11.43 6.07
CA THR A 75 -7.28 10.74 6.18
C THR A 75 -7.39 9.25 5.88
N TRP A 76 -8.50 8.62 6.27
CA TRP A 76 -8.73 7.18 6.09
C TRP A 76 -9.32 6.82 4.73
N LEU A 77 -10.08 7.74 4.11
CA LEU A 77 -10.81 7.49 2.86
C LEU A 77 -9.89 6.96 1.74
N PRO A 78 -8.72 7.56 1.45
CA PRO A 78 -7.88 7.08 0.35
C PRO A 78 -7.37 5.66 0.60
N GLY A 79 -6.97 5.35 1.84
CA GLY A 79 -6.50 4.02 2.22
C GLY A 79 -7.62 2.96 2.18
N GLY A 80 -8.82 3.32 2.62
CA GLY A 80 -10.00 2.45 2.58
C GLY A 80 -10.47 2.15 1.15
N VAL A 81 -10.49 3.17 0.29
CA VAL A 81 -10.82 3.01 -1.13
C VAL A 81 -9.78 2.13 -1.82
N ALA A 82 -8.49 2.39 -1.61
CA ALA A 82 -7.44 1.58 -2.19
C ALA A 82 -7.50 0.12 -1.70
N LEU A 83 -7.88 -0.10 -0.44
CA LEU A 83 -8.06 -1.44 0.11
C LEU A 83 -9.20 -2.19 -0.59
N GLY A 84 -10.35 -1.53 -0.74
CA GLY A 84 -11.51 -2.11 -1.42
C GLY A 84 -11.20 -2.44 -2.88
N LEU A 85 -10.52 -1.54 -3.59
CA LEU A 85 -10.13 -1.77 -4.98
C LEU A 85 -9.04 -2.83 -5.12
N ALA A 86 -8.10 -2.96 -4.17
CA ALA A 86 -7.13 -4.05 -4.17
C ALA A 86 -7.80 -5.41 -3.98
N VAL A 87 -8.79 -5.52 -3.08
CA VAL A 87 -9.58 -6.75 -2.89
C VAL A 87 -10.38 -7.08 -4.14
N LEU A 88 -11.01 -6.09 -4.77
CA LEU A 88 -11.74 -6.28 -6.03
C LEU A 88 -10.80 -6.70 -7.18
N GLY A 89 -9.62 -6.11 -7.25
CA GLY A 89 -8.58 -6.52 -8.19
C GLY A 89 -8.16 -7.97 -7.97
N LEU A 90 -7.96 -8.38 -6.71
CA LEU A 90 -7.64 -9.76 -6.36
C LEU A 90 -8.74 -10.74 -6.78
N ASP A 91 -9.99 -10.42 -6.45
CA ASP A 91 -11.16 -11.23 -6.81
C ASP A 91 -11.28 -11.39 -8.34
N LEU A 92 -11.07 -10.31 -9.10
CA LEU A 92 -11.02 -10.37 -10.55
C LEU A 92 -9.90 -11.29 -11.06
N VAL A 93 -8.69 -11.24 -10.49
CA VAL A 93 -7.59 -12.10 -10.94
C VAL A 93 -7.86 -13.58 -10.67
N VAL A 94 -8.47 -13.88 -9.53
CA VAL A 94 -8.69 -15.27 -9.07
C VAL A 94 -9.95 -15.88 -9.70
N GLY A 95 -11.01 -15.09 -9.82
CA GLY A 95 -12.31 -15.53 -10.33
C GLY A 95 -12.45 -15.48 -11.84
N SER A 96 -11.58 -14.74 -12.54
CA SER A 96 -11.61 -14.70 -14.00
C SER A 96 -10.68 -15.76 -14.62
N GLY A 97 -11.12 -16.34 -15.73
CA GLY A 97 -10.33 -17.32 -16.47
C GLY A 97 -8.98 -16.76 -16.92
N GLU A 98 -7.99 -17.64 -17.02
CA GLU A 98 -6.63 -17.31 -17.41
C GLU A 98 -6.59 -16.65 -18.80
N GLY A 99 -5.85 -15.54 -18.91
CA GLY A 99 -5.70 -14.75 -20.14
C GLY A 99 -6.87 -13.82 -20.45
N SER A 100 -7.96 -13.86 -19.68
CA SER A 100 -9.15 -13.03 -19.92
C SER A 100 -8.86 -11.53 -19.73
N PRO A 101 -9.59 -10.63 -20.42
CA PRO A 101 -9.47 -9.19 -20.21
C PRO A 101 -9.74 -8.78 -18.75
N ALA A 102 -10.68 -9.46 -18.09
CA ALA A 102 -11.00 -9.24 -16.69
C ALA A 102 -9.80 -9.55 -15.77
N GLN A 103 -9.06 -10.62 -16.04
CA GLN A 103 -7.86 -10.98 -15.30
C GLN A 103 -6.78 -9.89 -15.40
N ARG A 104 -6.56 -9.39 -16.62
CA ARG A 104 -5.58 -8.33 -16.88
C ARG A 104 -5.95 -7.03 -16.19
N LEU A 105 -7.24 -6.68 -16.22
CA LEU A 105 -7.76 -5.53 -15.50
C LEU A 105 -7.59 -5.69 -13.98
N GLY A 106 -7.91 -6.88 -13.46
CA GLY A 106 -7.71 -7.23 -12.06
C GLY A 106 -6.24 -7.12 -11.63
N LEU A 107 -5.30 -7.60 -12.46
CA LEU A 107 -3.86 -7.49 -12.21
C LEU A 107 -3.41 -6.04 -12.12
N LEU A 108 -3.83 -5.20 -13.07
CA LEU A 108 -3.50 -3.79 -13.08
C LEU A 108 -4.09 -3.09 -11.85
N LEU A 109 -5.38 -3.29 -11.59
CA LEU A 109 -6.06 -2.71 -10.43
C LEU A 109 -5.37 -3.12 -9.13
N PHE A 110 -5.13 -4.42 -8.94
CA PHE A 110 -4.42 -4.94 -7.78
C PHE A 110 -3.04 -4.30 -7.61
N ALA A 111 -2.22 -4.23 -8.66
CA ALA A 111 -0.87 -3.68 -8.58
C ALA A 111 -0.86 -2.17 -8.27
N PHE A 112 -1.74 -1.39 -8.91
CA PHE A 112 -1.85 0.05 -8.69
C PHE A 112 -2.34 0.36 -7.27
N GLU A 113 -3.36 -0.35 -6.80
CA GLU A 113 -3.97 -0.09 -5.50
C GLU A 113 -3.08 -0.55 -4.35
N LEU A 114 -2.33 -1.64 -4.52
CA LEU A 114 -1.29 -2.01 -3.57
C LEU A 114 -0.14 -1.01 -3.49
N ALA A 115 0.27 -0.44 -4.63
CA ALA A 115 1.23 0.65 -4.66
C ALA A 115 0.67 1.90 -3.97
N ALA A 116 -0.60 2.24 -4.20
CA ALA A 116 -1.28 3.34 -3.53
C ALA A 116 -1.37 3.11 -2.01
N LEU A 117 -1.73 1.90 -1.57
CA LEU A 117 -1.71 1.52 -0.15
C LEU A 117 -0.32 1.66 0.45
N ALA A 118 0.74 1.20 -0.24
CA ALA A 118 2.10 1.36 0.23
C ALA A 118 2.50 2.84 0.40
N VAL A 119 2.02 3.72 -0.49
CA VAL A 119 2.26 5.16 -0.38
C VAL A 119 1.50 5.75 0.82
N VAL A 120 0.19 5.52 0.89
CA VAL A 120 -0.68 6.06 1.95
C VAL A 120 -0.22 5.60 3.33
N THR A 121 0.08 4.31 3.48
CA THR A 121 0.54 3.74 4.76
C THR A 121 1.89 4.29 5.20
N GLY A 122 2.77 4.59 4.23
CA GLY A 122 4.07 5.17 4.51
C GLY A 122 4.03 6.68 4.81
N ASP A 123 3.10 7.43 4.21
CA ASP A 123 2.89 8.85 4.56
C ASP A 123 2.29 9.02 5.96
N LEU A 124 1.56 8.00 6.44
CA LEU A 124 1.04 7.94 7.82
C LEU A 124 2.09 7.52 8.85
N ALA A 125 3.25 7.01 8.42
CA ALA A 125 4.31 6.63 9.34
C ALA A 125 4.93 7.89 9.98
N PRO A 126 5.15 7.90 11.31
CA PRO A 126 5.76 9.05 11.97
C PRO A 126 7.16 9.29 11.40
N SER A 127 7.45 10.53 10.98
CA SER A 127 8.76 10.90 10.47
C SER A 127 9.80 10.78 11.58
N THR A 128 10.66 9.76 11.47
CA THR A 128 11.79 9.50 12.38
C THR A 128 12.83 10.63 12.43
N SER A 129 12.67 11.66 11.59
CA SER A 129 13.52 12.85 11.49
C SER A 129 13.70 13.63 12.80
N LYS A 130 12.76 13.58 13.74
CA LYS A 130 12.87 14.39 14.97
C LYS A 130 13.80 13.79 16.03
N ALA A 131 14.01 12.47 16.06
CA ALA A 131 14.87 11.82 17.06
C ALA A 131 16.37 11.96 16.76
N ALA A 132 16.77 12.20 15.51
CA ALA A 132 18.18 12.35 15.12
C ALA A 132 18.72 13.78 15.30
N ARG A 133 17.85 14.79 15.46
CA ARG A 133 18.27 16.19 15.70
C ARG A 133 18.45 16.55 17.18
N GLU A 134 17.95 15.74 18.10
CA GLU A 134 18.09 15.95 19.54
C GLU A 134 19.15 15.04 20.19
N GLY A 135 19.77 14.12 19.43
CA GLY A 135 20.81 13.19 19.89
C GLY A 135 22.21 13.43 19.31
N GLY A 136 22.45 14.59 18.70
CA GLY A 136 23.79 15.02 18.30
C GLY A 136 24.44 15.78 19.44
N PHE A 137 25.41 15.13 20.08
CA PHE A 137 26.32 15.68 21.09
C PHE A 137 26.89 17.05 20.74
#